data_AF-A0AAD9V8N7-F1
#
_entry.id   AF-A0AAD9V8N7-F1
#
_cell.length_a   1.000
_cell.length_b   1.000
_cell.length_c   1.000
_cell.angle_alpha   90.00
_cell.angle_beta   90.00
_cell.angle_gamma   90.00
#
_symmetry.space_group_name_H-M   'P 1'
#
loop_
_entity.id
_entity.type
_entity.pdbx_description
1 polymer ?
#
loop_
_entity_poly.entity_id
_entity_poly.type
_entity_poly.pdbx_seq_one_letter_code
_entity_poly.pdbx_strand_id
1 'polypeptide(L)'
;MRGKVLNKELRNVQVILTSMLYVLVEKVHILSESEHHASYVKSLNLSMAGKLVFQTLGRRVRYKDSFLYASMNLIGKNGMIMNADCYVGKGFEHLDNNILRKKTMYSLTRHGPPAKSGLCSVPDMCGPNYPYQGSHDAWVFRLLSPLPDEVLDHIDYMPHLGGIEQVLMFYFRTSGGFTIKNPCKILHIVHYHCLRTSKLGDYQSVDGIRIDHRLGLGVGSKGNLVLAGFSDL
;
A
#
# COMPACT_ATOMS: atom_id res chain seq x y z
N MET A 1 -9.34 -2.68 26.48
CA MET A 1 -8.40 -2.58 25.34
C MET A 1 -8.29 -3.85 24.49
N ARG A 2 -8.41 -5.07 25.05
CA ARG A 2 -8.30 -6.36 24.32
C ARG A 2 -9.31 -6.57 23.18
N GLY A 3 -10.56 -6.10 23.30
CA GLY A 3 -11.61 -6.30 22.27
C GLY A 3 -11.43 -5.51 20.95
N LYS A 4 -10.68 -4.39 20.93
CA LYS A 4 -10.40 -3.63 19.70
C LYS A 4 -9.26 -4.24 18.88
N VAL A 5 -8.27 -4.82 19.57
CA VAL A 5 -7.09 -5.45 18.94
C VAL A 5 -7.51 -6.72 18.21
N LEU A 6 -8.31 -7.57 18.87
CA LEU A 6 -8.85 -8.80 18.28
C LEU A 6 -9.63 -8.52 16.98
N ASN A 7 -10.38 -7.42 16.93
CA ASN A 7 -11.14 -7.00 15.74
C ASN A 7 -10.24 -6.47 14.61
N LYS A 8 -9.08 -5.85 14.91
CA LYS A 8 -8.10 -5.43 13.89
C LYS A 8 -7.34 -6.63 13.31
N GLU A 9 -6.89 -7.55 14.15
CA GLU A 9 -6.15 -8.74 13.71
C GLU A 9 -7.02 -9.64 12.83
N LEU A 10 -8.28 -9.90 13.22
CA LEU A 10 -9.24 -10.65 12.41
C LEU A 10 -9.52 -9.98 11.05
N ARG A 11 -9.57 -8.65 10.99
CA ARG A 11 -9.73 -7.91 9.71
C ARG A 11 -8.53 -8.07 8.79
N ASN A 12 -7.32 -7.91 9.32
CA ASN A 12 -6.11 -8.09 8.53
C ASN A 12 -5.98 -9.53 8.04
N VAL A 13 -6.36 -10.51 8.86
CA VAL A 13 -6.45 -11.93 8.45
C VAL A 13 -7.41 -12.11 7.29
N GLN A 14 -8.58 -11.47 7.33
CA GLN A 14 -9.56 -11.58 6.25
C GLN A 14 -9.07 -10.93 4.95
N VAL A 15 -8.33 -9.82 5.03
CA VAL A 15 -7.67 -9.22 3.86
C VAL A 15 -6.61 -10.15 3.27
N ILE A 16 -5.79 -10.75 4.13
CA ILE A 16 -4.77 -11.74 3.74
C ILE A 16 -5.47 -12.90 3.02
N LEU A 17 -6.55 -13.44 3.60
CA LEU A 17 -7.35 -14.51 3.01
C LEU A 17 -7.88 -14.15 1.62
N THR A 18 -8.54 -13.00 1.49
CA THR A 18 -9.07 -12.53 0.20
C THR A 18 -7.97 -12.37 -0.83
N SER A 19 -6.82 -11.83 -0.45
CA SER A 19 -5.67 -11.66 -1.34
C SER A 19 -5.06 -13.00 -1.75
N MET A 20 -5.00 -13.98 -0.85
CA MET A 20 -4.49 -15.33 -1.16
C MET A 20 -5.38 -16.10 -2.13
N LEU A 21 -6.71 -15.87 -2.07
CA LEU A 21 -7.70 -16.48 -2.96
C LEU A 21 -7.61 -15.92 -4.38
N TYR A 22 -7.02 -14.74 -4.56
CA TYR A 22 -6.86 -14.15 -5.87
C TYR A 22 -5.84 -14.96 -6.70
N VAL A 23 -6.30 -15.49 -7.84
CA VAL A 23 -5.54 -16.46 -8.63
C VAL A 23 -4.20 -15.91 -9.14
N LEU A 24 -4.12 -14.61 -9.40
CA LEU A 24 -2.92 -13.94 -9.88
C LEU A 24 -1.88 -13.69 -8.78
N VAL A 25 -2.22 -13.89 -7.50
CA VAL A 25 -1.29 -13.74 -6.37
C VAL A 25 -0.54 -15.06 -6.14
N GLU A 26 0.75 -15.06 -6.47
CA GLU A 26 1.67 -16.19 -6.24
C GLU A 26 2.05 -16.34 -4.76
N LYS A 27 2.43 -15.22 -4.11
CA LYS A 27 2.90 -15.16 -2.72
C LYS A 27 2.39 -13.89 -2.03
N VAL A 28 2.18 -13.98 -0.72
CA VAL A 28 1.89 -12.83 0.16
C VAL A 28 3.01 -12.75 1.20
N HIS A 29 3.80 -11.68 1.12
CA HIS A 29 4.92 -11.44 2.02
C HIS A 29 4.47 -10.51 3.16
N ILE A 30 4.44 -11.05 4.38
CA ILE A 30 3.99 -10.36 5.57
C ILE A 30 5.22 -9.91 6.36
N LEU A 31 5.48 -8.61 6.33
CA LEU A 31 6.45 -7.97 7.22
C LEU A 31 5.75 -7.66 8.54
N SER A 32 6.18 -8.32 9.62
CA SER A 32 5.53 -8.25 10.93
C SER A 32 6.44 -7.63 11.99
N GLU A 33 5.84 -6.84 12.88
CA GLU A 33 6.55 -6.26 14.03
C GLU A 33 7.08 -7.31 15.00
N SER A 34 6.34 -8.41 15.20
CA SER A 34 6.68 -9.46 16.16
C SER A 34 6.32 -10.85 15.65
N GLU A 35 7.00 -11.86 16.19
CA GLU A 35 6.74 -13.28 15.94
C GLU A 35 5.33 -13.70 16.36
N HIS A 36 4.71 -13.00 17.32
CA HIS A 36 3.35 -13.28 17.75
C HIS A 36 2.35 -13.13 16.59
N HIS A 37 2.46 -12.08 15.77
CA HIS A 37 1.57 -11.89 14.63
C HIS A 37 1.73 -13.00 13.59
N ALA A 38 2.97 -13.38 13.29
CA ALA A 38 3.26 -14.48 12.37
C ALA A 38 2.70 -15.82 12.89
N SER A 39 2.89 -16.10 14.19
CA SER A 39 2.40 -17.30 14.85
C SER A 39 0.87 -17.35 14.86
N TYR A 40 0.21 -16.22 15.13
CA TYR A 40 -1.24 -16.11 15.09
C TYR A 40 -1.79 -16.48 13.70
N VAL A 41 -1.28 -15.86 12.63
CA VAL A 41 -1.75 -16.17 11.26
C VAL A 41 -1.48 -17.63 10.90
N LYS A 42 -0.32 -18.18 11.28
CA LYS A 42 0.00 -19.61 11.07
C LYS A 42 -0.98 -20.54 11.81
N SER A 43 -1.40 -20.18 13.03
CA SER A 43 -2.32 -20.99 13.83
C SER A 43 -3.74 -21.09 13.25
N LEU A 44 -4.11 -20.21 12.31
CA LEU A 44 -5.42 -20.24 11.66
C LEU A 44 -5.59 -21.38 10.65
N ASN A 45 -4.52 -22.15 10.38
CA ASN A 45 -4.52 -23.31 9.49
C ASN A 45 -5.19 -23.03 8.12
N LEU A 46 -4.76 -21.92 7.49
CA LEU A 46 -5.34 -21.45 6.25
C LEU A 46 -5.04 -22.42 5.10
N SER A 47 -6.04 -22.74 4.27
CA SER A 47 -5.93 -23.73 3.18
C SER A 47 -4.83 -23.44 2.17
N MET A 48 -4.42 -22.18 2.01
CA MET A 48 -3.34 -21.77 1.11
C MET A 48 -2.13 -21.22 1.86
N ALA A 49 -1.88 -21.64 3.11
CA ALA A 49 -0.77 -21.16 3.93
C ALA A 49 0.60 -21.23 3.21
N GLY A 50 0.79 -22.14 2.24
CA GLY A 50 1.99 -22.21 1.39
C GLY A 50 2.26 -20.96 0.52
N LYS A 51 1.28 -20.05 0.35
CA LYS A 51 1.49 -18.75 -0.29
C LYS A 51 2.10 -17.71 0.66
N LEU A 52 2.05 -17.93 1.98
CA LEU A 52 2.51 -16.96 2.98
C LEU A 52 4.02 -17.03 3.19
N VAL A 53 4.65 -15.88 3.21
CA VAL A 53 6.06 -15.71 3.59
C VAL A 53 6.09 -14.68 4.71
N PHE A 54 6.73 -15.01 5.83
CA PHE A 54 6.80 -14.11 7.00
C PHE A 54 8.21 -13.57 7.16
N GLN A 55 8.30 -12.27 7.43
CA GLN A 55 9.54 -11.59 7.80
C GLN A 55 9.28 -10.78 9.07
N THR A 56 9.85 -11.20 10.20
CA THR A 56 9.77 -10.43 11.44
C THR A 56 10.85 -9.35 11.48
N LEU A 57 10.46 -8.13 11.86
CA LEU A 57 11.37 -6.98 11.96
C LEU A 57 11.76 -6.63 13.40
N GLY A 58 10.99 -7.06 14.41
CA GLY A 58 11.19 -6.68 15.81
C GLY A 58 10.78 -5.24 16.14
N ARG A 59 10.24 -4.50 15.17
CA ARG A 59 9.76 -3.12 15.29
C ARG A 59 8.65 -2.83 14.28
N ARG A 60 7.95 -1.72 14.45
CA ARG A 60 6.97 -1.24 13.46
C ARG A 60 7.59 -1.10 12.08
N VAL A 61 6.82 -1.57 11.08
CA VAL A 61 7.17 -1.51 9.65
C VAL A 61 7.16 -0.07 9.17
N ARG A 62 8.22 0.30 8.46
CA ARG A 62 8.39 1.56 7.73
C ARG A 62 8.32 1.30 6.22
N TYR A 63 8.11 2.35 5.42
CA TYR A 63 8.14 2.20 3.96
C TYR A 63 9.49 1.68 3.46
N LYS A 64 10.61 2.15 4.04
CA LYS A 64 11.95 1.62 3.76
C LYS A 64 12.01 0.10 3.87
N ASP A 65 11.42 -0.49 4.92
CA ASP A 65 11.48 -1.95 5.14
C ASP A 65 10.83 -2.72 3.99
N SER A 66 9.63 -2.29 3.56
CA SER A 66 8.89 -2.95 2.49
C SER A 66 9.61 -2.85 1.15
N PHE A 67 10.15 -1.67 0.82
CA PHE A 67 10.86 -1.44 -0.44
C PHE A 67 12.27 -2.07 -0.46
N LEU A 68 12.97 -2.07 0.67
CA LEU A 68 14.24 -2.78 0.83
C LEU A 68 14.03 -4.30 0.72
N TYR A 69 13.01 -4.84 1.40
CA TYR A 69 12.66 -6.26 1.28
C TYR A 69 12.39 -6.65 -0.17
N ALA A 70 11.63 -5.84 -0.91
CA ALA A 70 11.38 -6.07 -2.33
C ALA A 70 12.66 -5.99 -3.17
N SER A 71 13.55 -5.03 -2.88
CA SER A 71 14.85 -4.87 -3.54
C SER A 71 15.78 -6.07 -3.33
N MET A 72 15.66 -6.76 -2.20
CA MET A 72 16.51 -7.92 -1.86
C MET A 72 15.90 -9.25 -2.33
N ASN A 73 14.57 -9.39 -2.31
CA ASN A 73 13.91 -10.69 -2.44
C ASN A 73 13.02 -10.83 -3.68
N LEU A 74 12.62 -9.72 -4.30
CA LEU A 74 11.57 -9.69 -5.34
C LEU A 74 12.03 -9.08 -6.67
N ILE A 75 13.34 -9.01 -6.91
CA ILE A 75 13.90 -8.54 -8.19
C ILE A 75 13.36 -9.40 -9.34
N GLY A 76 12.93 -8.73 -10.41
CA GLY A 76 12.37 -9.36 -11.60
C GLY A 76 10.92 -9.83 -11.43
N LYS A 77 10.30 -9.66 -10.25
CA LYS A 77 8.89 -10.00 -10.00
C LYS A 77 8.02 -8.74 -10.01
N ASN A 78 6.76 -8.89 -10.43
CA ASN A 78 5.77 -7.84 -10.19
C ASN A 78 5.40 -7.87 -8.70
N GLY A 79 5.62 -6.76 -8.00
CA GLY A 79 5.34 -6.61 -6.59
C GLY A 79 4.22 -5.61 -6.34
N MET A 80 3.54 -5.77 -5.21
CA MET A 80 2.63 -4.78 -4.66
C MET A 80 2.94 -4.62 -3.17
N ILE A 81 3.20 -3.39 -2.73
CA ILE A 81 3.17 -3.02 -1.32
C ILE A 81 1.81 -2.37 -1.07
N MET A 82 1.01 -2.92 -0.16
CA MET A 82 -0.36 -2.47 0.08
C MET A 82 -0.65 -2.38 1.57
N ASN A 83 -1.47 -1.40 1.96
CA ASN A 83 -2.00 -1.28 3.31
C ASN A 83 -2.78 -2.56 3.69
N ALA A 84 -2.57 -3.05 4.91
CA ALA A 84 -3.10 -4.35 5.36
C ALA A 84 -4.64 -4.39 5.52
N ASP A 85 -5.31 -3.26 5.35
CA ASP A 85 -6.76 -3.13 5.33
C ASP A 85 -7.32 -2.95 3.91
N CYS A 86 -6.53 -3.21 2.85
CA CYS A 86 -6.98 -3.25 1.46
C CYS A 86 -6.74 -4.63 0.85
N TYR A 87 -7.63 -5.08 -0.04
CA TYR A 87 -7.45 -6.32 -0.82
C TYR A 87 -7.46 -6.05 -2.32
N VAL A 88 -6.88 -7.00 -3.07
CA VAL A 88 -6.85 -6.99 -4.54
C VAL A 88 -8.23 -7.31 -5.09
N GLY A 89 -8.78 -6.41 -5.90
CA GLY A 89 -10.01 -6.55 -6.64
C GLY A 89 -9.79 -6.90 -8.11
N LYS A 90 -10.72 -6.46 -8.97
CA LYS A 90 -10.69 -6.73 -10.42
C LYS A 90 -9.66 -5.89 -11.18
N GLY A 91 -9.40 -6.28 -12.43
CA GLY A 91 -8.62 -5.52 -13.41
C GLY A 91 -7.13 -5.81 -13.42
N PHE A 92 -6.60 -6.56 -12.45
CA PHE A 92 -5.20 -6.96 -12.43
C PHE A 92 -4.82 -7.96 -13.53
N GLU A 93 -5.80 -8.58 -14.19
CA GLU A 93 -5.64 -9.29 -15.46
C GLU A 93 -5.15 -8.38 -16.59
N HIS A 94 -5.34 -7.07 -16.48
CA HIS A 94 -4.86 -6.07 -17.45
C HIS A 94 -3.51 -5.46 -17.09
N LEU A 95 -2.81 -5.96 -16.06
CA LEU A 95 -1.54 -5.39 -15.63
C LEU A 95 -0.50 -5.42 -16.77
N ASP A 96 -0.06 -4.25 -17.20
CA ASP A 96 0.97 -4.14 -18.24
C ASP A 96 2.38 -4.34 -17.65
N ASN A 97 2.89 -5.57 -17.81
CA ASN A 97 4.22 -5.95 -17.37
C ASN A 97 5.34 -5.23 -18.11
N ASN A 98 5.12 -4.80 -19.36
CA ASN A 98 6.12 -4.10 -20.15
C ASN A 98 6.32 -2.67 -19.66
N ILE A 99 5.23 -2.00 -19.26
CA ILE A 99 5.29 -0.66 -18.69
C ILE A 99 5.98 -0.68 -17.32
N LEU A 100 5.67 -1.65 -16.45
CA LEU A 100 6.35 -1.76 -15.14
C LEU A 100 7.87 -1.98 -15.28
N ARG A 101 8.34 -2.66 -16.33
CA ARG A 101 9.77 -2.84 -16.62
C ARG A 101 10.49 -1.54 -17.00
N LYS A 102 9.76 -0.50 -17.43
CA LYS A 102 10.31 0.80 -17.83
C LYS A 102 10.34 1.81 -16.67
N LYS A 103 10.55 1.32 -15.43
CA LYS A 103 10.48 2.11 -14.19
C LYS A 103 9.14 2.84 -14.04
N THR A 104 8.03 2.23 -14.43
CA THR A 104 6.71 2.73 -14.03
C THR A 104 6.30 2.09 -12.70
N MET A 105 5.79 2.92 -11.80
CA MET A 105 5.18 2.50 -10.54
C MET A 105 3.74 2.99 -10.51
N TYR A 106 2.80 2.10 -10.21
CA TYR A 106 1.41 2.48 -10.01
C TYR A 106 1.16 2.77 -8.53
N SER A 107 0.72 3.99 -8.23
CA SER A 107 0.30 4.42 -6.90
C SER A 107 -1.23 4.43 -6.86
N LEU A 108 -1.83 3.38 -6.31
CA LEU A 108 -3.26 3.13 -6.45
C LEU A 108 -4.06 3.77 -5.31
N THR A 109 -5.06 4.56 -5.69
CA THR A 109 -6.14 4.98 -4.79
C THR A 109 -7.16 3.84 -4.64
N ARG A 110 -7.71 3.67 -3.43
CA ARG A 110 -8.65 2.59 -3.13
C ARG A 110 -10.09 2.86 -3.56
N HIS A 111 -10.81 1.79 -3.88
CA HIS A 111 -12.26 1.76 -4.01
C HIS A 111 -12.93 1.48 -2.67
N GLY A 112 -14.17 1.94 -2.54
CA GLY A 112 -15.05 1.54 -1.47
C GLY A 112 -15.55 0.10 -1.65
N PRO A 113 -16.03 -0.56 -0.59
CA PRO A 113 -16.58 -1.89 -0.71
C PRO A 113 -17.87 -1.87 -1.55
N PRO A 114 -18.23 -2.99 -2.23
CA PRO A 114 -19.46 -3.09 -2.99
C PRO A 114 -20.69 -2.77 -2.14
N ALA A 115 -21.70 -2.10 -2.72
CA ALA A 115 -22.90 -1.58 -2.05
C ALA A 115 -23.78 -2.61 -1.32
N LYS A 116 -23.47 -3.91 -1.39
CA LYS A 116 -24.18 -5.03 -0.74
C LYS A 116 -23.26 -6.03 -0.03
N SER A 117 -22.02 -5.64 0.24
CA SER A 117 -21.02 -6.52 0.87
C SER A 117 -21.25 -6.77 2.36
N GLY A 118 -22.20 -6.08 3.00
CA GLY A 118 -22.37 -6.09 4.47
C GLY A 118 -21.25 -5.35 5.23
N LEU A 119 -20.26 -4.82 4.50
CA LEU A 119 -19.20 -3.96 5.04
C LEU A 119 -19.70 -2.51 5.14
N CYS A 120 -19.06 -1.72 6.00
CA CYS A 120 -19.42 -0.32 6.18
C CYS A 120 -19.16 0.49 4.92
N SER A 121 -20.02 1.49 4.67
CA SER A 121 -19.82 2.45 3.59
C SER A 121 -18.60 3.32 3.90
N VAL A 122 -17.49 3.06 3.21
CA VAL A 122 -16.36 3.98 3.10
C VAL A 122 -16.40 4.62 1.71
N PRO A 123 -16.00 5.89 1.57
CA PRO A 123 -16.04 6.58 0.28
C PRO A 123 -15.25 5.82 -0.78
N ASP A 124 -15.86 5.68 -1.96
CA ASP A 124 -15.17 5.21 -3.14
C ASP A 124 -14.29 6.33 -3.70
N MET A 125 -13.01 6.33 -3.30
CA MET A 125 -12.04 7.36 -3.66
C MET A 125 -11.49 7.21 -5.09
N CYS A 126 -11.88 6.14 -5.79
CA CYS A 126 -11.57 5.95 -7.19
C CYS A 126 -12.84 5.78 -8.06
N GLY A 127 -14.00 6.13 -7.49
CA GLY A 127 -15.27 6.10 -8.20
C GLY A 127 -15.30 7.07 -9.39
N PRO A 128 -16.25 6.90 -10.32
CA PRO A 128 -16.30 7.66 -11.57
C PRO A 128 -16.33 9.18 -11.36
N ASN A 129 -16.98 9.64 -10.29
CA ASN A 129 -17.20 11.06 -9.98
C ASN A 129 -16.35 11.57 -8.80
N TYR A 130 -15.41 10.76 -8.28
CA TYR A 130 -14.59 11.19 -7.16
C TYR A 130 -13.45 12.09 -7.65
N PRO A 131 -13.24 13.29 -7.09
CA PRO A 131 -12.08 14.11 -7.43
C PRO A 131 -10.82 13.53 -6.78
N TYR A 132 -9.69 13.55 -7.48
CA TYR A 132 -8.43 13.08 -6.93
C TYR A 132 -8.01 13.92 -5.70
N GLN A 133 -7.65 13.26 -4.59
CA GLN A 133 -7.28 13.90 -3.33
C GLN A 133 -5.86 13.55 -2.82
N GLY A 134 -5.06 12.80 -3.58
CA GLY A 134 -3.69 12.48 -3.16
C GLY A 134 -3.52 11.35 -2.15
N SER A 135 -4.56 10.53 -1.93
CA SER A 135 -4.50 9.33 -1.07
C SER A 135 -4.24 8.07 -1.89
N HIS A 136 -3.27 7.27 -1.46
CA HIS A 136 -2.84 6.05 -2.14
C HIS A 136 -2.57 4.94 -1.12
N ASP A 137 -3.08 3.73 -1.37
CA ASP A 137 -3.02 2.62 -0.43
C ASP A 137 -2.19 1.44 -0.94
N ALA A 138 -1.80 1.46 -2.21
CA ALA A 138 -0.91 0.46 -2.77
C ALA A 138 0.08 1.01 -3.79
N TRP A 139 1.24 0.36 -3.89
CA TRP A 139 2.32 0.64 -4.81
C TRP A 139 2.63 -0.62 -5.61
N VAL A 140 2.28 -0.63 -6.90
CA VAL A 140 2.54 -1.75 -7.82
C VAL A 140 3.75 -1.42 -8.67
N PHE A 141 4.71 -2.34 -8.76
CA PHE A 141 5.97 -2.08 -9.43
C PHE A 141 6.62 -3.38 -9.91
N ARG A 142 7.69 -3.24 -10.70
CA ARG A 142 8.65 -4.31 -10.98
C ARG A 142 10.05 -3.77 -10.90
N LEU A 143 10.80 -4.20 -9.88
CA LEU A 143 12.21 -3.83 -9.75
C LEU A 143 13.06 -4.72 -10.65
N LEU A 144 13.92 -4.11 -11.47
CA LEU A 144 14.92 -4.84 -12.27
C LEU A 144 16.32 -4.80 -11.65
N SER A 145 16.51 -3.90 -10.69
CA SER A 145 17.68 -3.77 -9.83
C SER A 145 17.20 -3.31 -8.46
N PRO A 146 18.01 -3.45 -7.40
CA PRO A 146 17.70 -2.83 -6.11
C PRO A 146 17.42 -1.33 -6.26
N LEU A 147 16.56 -0.80 -5.39
CA LEU A 147 16.35 0.65 -5.30
C LEU A 147 17.63 1.33 -4.81
N PRO A 148 17.95 2.55 -5.30
CA PRO A 148 19.08 3.32 -4.77
C PRO A 148 18.92 3.58 -3.27
N ASP A 149 20.02 3.53 -2.53
CA ASP A 149 20.05 3.83 -1.09
C ASP A 149 19.47 5.23 -0.81
N GLU A 150 19.73 6.19 -1.69
CA GLU A 150 19.16 7.54 -1.60
C GLU A 150 17.62 7.51 -1.55
N VAL A 151 16.95 6.67 -2.36
CA VAL A 151 15.49 6.54 -2.27
C VAL A 151 15.11 5.94 -0.92
N LEU A 152 15.77 4.86 -0.51
CA LEU A 152 15.44 4.11 0.71
C LEU A 152 15.62 4.95 1.98
N ASP A 153 16.66 5.78 2.04
CA ASP A 153 16.95 6.64 3.19
C ASP A 153 15.94 7.76 3.35
N HIS A 154 15.46 8.33 2.24
CA HIS A 154 14.49 9.42 2.27
C HIS A 154 13.03 8.96 2.49
N ILE A 155 12.76 7.65 2.44
CA ILE A 155 11.41 7.09 2.66
C ILE A 155 11.31 6.29 3.96
N ASP A 156 12.26 6.45 4.88
CA ASP A 156 12.31 5.72 6.16
C ASP A 156 11.30 6.24 7.20
N TYR A 157 10.02 6.17 6.84
CA TYR A 157 8.91 6.70 7.61
C TYR A 157 7.81 5.67 7.81
N MET A 158 6.97 5.92 8.82
CA MET A 158 5.79 5.10 9.08
C MET A 158 4.70 5.34 8.03
N PRO A 159 3.99 4.29 7.55
CA PRO A 159 2.97 4.44 6.51
C PRO A 159 1.74 5.28 6.87
N HIS A 160 1.51 5.57 8.15
CA HIS A 160 0.33 6.31 8.62
C HIS A 160 0.59 7.81 8.87
N LEU A 161 1.77 8.34 8.47
CA LEU A 161 2.06 9.77 8.57
C LEU A 161 1.29 10.56 7.51
N GLY A 162 0.70 11.69 7.90
CA GLY A 162 0.00 12.56 6.96
C GLY A 162 0.96 13.15 5.93
N GLY A 163 0.68 12.93 4.64
CA GLY A 163 1.50 13.42 3.53
C GLY A 163 2.62 12.49 3.09
N ILE A 164 2.69 11.28 3.64
CA ILE A 164 3.79 10.36 3.33
C ILE A 164 3.80 9.90 1.86
N GLU A 165 2.64 9.78 1.23
CA GLU A 165 2.51 9.39 -0.17
C GLU A 165 3.13 10.44 -1.11
N GLN A 166 3.04 11.73 -0.75
CA GLN A 166 3.70 12.83 -1.47
C GLN A 166 5.23 12.69 -1.39
N VAL A 167 5.75 12.38 -0.20
CA VAL A 167 7.19 12.15 0.02
C VAL A 167 7.69 10.96 -0.82
N LEU A 168 6.96 9.84 -0.80
CA LEU A 168 7.27 8.68 -1.64
C LEU A 168 7.32 9.06 -3.13
N MET A 169 6.26 9.70 -3.63
CA MET A 169 6.19 10.08 -5.05
C MET A 169 7.36 10.97 -5.48
N PHE A 170 7.73 11.93 -4.63
CA PHE A 170 8.85 12.82 -4.90
C PHE A 170 10.15 12.03 -5.11
N TYR A 171 10.57 11.24 -4.10
CA TYR A 171 11.86 10.55 -4.15
C TYR A 171 11.90 9.41 -5.17
N PHE A 172 10.78 8.71 -5.40
CA PHE A 172 10.72 7.74 -6.48
C PHE A 172 10.90 8.40 -7.85
N ARG A 173 10.35 9.61 -8.07
CA ARG A 173 10.56 10.36 -9.32
C ARG A 173 11.97 10.92 -9.45
N THR A 174 12.46 11.62 -8.43
CA THR A 174 13.71 12.38 -8.52
C THR A 174 14.94 11.49 -8.37
N SER A 175 14.97 10.64 -7.35
CA SER A 175 16.14 9.82 -7.01
C SER A 175 16.01 8.39 -7.57
N GLY A 176 14.77 7.89 -7.72
CA GLY A 176 14.52 6.57 -8.30
C GLY A 176 14.41 6.56 -9.84
N GLY A 177 14.08 7.71 -10.45
CA GLY A 177 13.81 7.84 -11.88
C GLY A 177 12.54 7.10 -12.33
N PHE A 178 11.55 6.96 -11.44
CA PHE A 178 10.29 6.31 -11.77
C PHE A 178 9.29 7.27 -12.40
N THR A 179 8.54 6.77 -13.37
CA THR A 179 7.26 7.36 -13.76
C THR A 179 6.18 6.84 -12.82
N ILE A 180 5.37 7.72 -12.25
CA ILE A 180 4.30 7.33 -11.32
C ILE A 180 2.95 7.64 -11.94
N LYS A 181 2.10 6.62 -12.00
CA LYS A 181 0.74 6.64 -12.55
C LYS A 181 -0.27 6.15 -11.51
N ASN A 182 -1.55 6.47 -11.69
CA ASN A 182 -2.63 5.98 -10.83
C ASN A 182 -3.78 5.41 -11.68
N PRO A 183 -3.63 4.16 -12.17
CA PRO A 183 -4.65 3.47 -12.95
C PRO A 183 -5.76 2.85 -12.08
N CYS A 184 -6.11 3.43 -10.93
CA CYS A 184 -7.05 2.80 -10.00
C CYS A 184 -8.44 2.53 -10.61
N LYS A 185 -8.83 3.28 -11.67
CA LYS A 185 -10.10 3.03 -12.37
C LYS A 185 -10.11 1.69 -13.12
N ILE A 186 -8.92 1.16 -13.42
CA ILE A 186 -8.69 -0.13 -14.06
C ILE A 186 -8.26 -1.16 -13.02
N LEU A 187 -7.22 -0.86 -12.23
CA LEU A 187 -6.65 -1.76 -11.22
C LEU A 187 -7.27 -1.51 -9.85
N HIS A 188 -8.21 -2.36 -9.44
CA HIS A 188 -9.03 -2.10 -8.26
C HIS A 188 -8.39 -2.70 -7.03
N ILE A 189 -7.99 -1.86 -6.07
CA ILE A 189 -7.84 -2.28 -4.68
C ILE A 189 -9.06 -1.81 -3.90
N VAL A 190 -9.52 -2.58 -2.93
CA VAL A 190 -10.75 -2.28 -2.19
C VAL A 190 -10.46 -2.23 -0.70
N HIS A 191 -10.97 -1.20 -0.04
CA HIS A 191 -10.83 -1.05 1.40
C HIS A 191 -11.71 -2.05 2.15
N TYR A 192 -11.12 -2.75 3.11
CA TYR A 192 -11.74 -3.78 3.92
C TYR A 192 -11.67 -3.41 5.40
N HIS A 193 -12.32 -2.30 5.75
CA HIS A 193 -12.63 -2.08 7.15
C HIS A 193 -13.95 -1.32 7.37
N CYS A 194 -14.50 -1.56 8.55
CA CYS A 194 -15.49 -0.72 9.19
C CYS A 194 -14.79 0.23 10.16
N LEU A 195 -14.79 1.53 9.87
CA LEU A 195 -14.61 2.56 10.88
C LEU A 195 -15.79 3.52 10.77
N ARG A 196 -16.52 3.72 11.88
CA ARG A 196 -17.31 4.95 12.03
C ARG A 196 -16.30 6.09 11.88
N THR A 197 -16.56 6.99 10.93
CA THR A 197 -15.69 8.07 10.43
C THR A 197 -14.97 8.88 11.51
N SER A 198 -15.49 8.95 12.73
CA SER A 198 -14.86 9.62 13.88
C SER A 198 -13.68 8.88 14.55
N LYS A 199 -13.23 7.74 14.00
CA LYS A 199 -12.09 6.95 14.52
C LYS A 199 -11.11 6.46 13.45
N LEU A 200 -11.14 7.05 12.25
CA LEU A 200 -9.96 6.99 11.39
C LEU A 200 -8.82 7.53 12.23
N GLY A 201 -7.79 6.72 12.49
CA GLY A 201 -6.65 7.19 13.27
C GLY A 201 -6.14 8.44 12.58
N ASP A 202 -6.19 9.57 13.28
CA ASP A 202 -5.75 10.85 12.73
C ASP A 202 -4.38 10.61 12.09
N TYR A 203 -4.26 10.94 10.80
CA TYR A 203 -2.98 10.91 10.11
C TYR A 203 -1.95 11.55 11.03
N GLN A 204 -0.96 10.78 11.42
CA GLN A 204 -0.04 11.27 12.42
C GLN A 204 0.78 12.37 11.80
N SER A 205 0.79 13.50 12.48
CA SER A 205 1.64 14.62 12.14
C SER A 205 2.92 14.53 12.94
N VAL A 206 4.02 15.02 12.39
CA VAL A 206 5.30 15.14 13.09
C VAL A 206 5.37 16.56 13.64
N ASP A 207 5.33 16.70 14.97
CA ASP A 207 5.24 18.00 15.66
C ASP A 207 4.03 18.84 15.20
N GLY A 208 2.89 18.18 14.96
CA GLY A 208 1.66 18.85 14.51
C GLY A 208 1.64 19.25 13.03
N ILE A 209 2.69 18.94 12.26
CA ILE A 209 2.80 19.26 10.84
C ILE A 209 2.84 17.96 10.00
N ARG A 210 2.19 17.97 8.83
CA ARG A 210 2.31 16.88 7.85
C ARG A 210 3.76 16.71 7.38
N ILE A 211 4.18 15.48 7.11
CA ILE A 211 5.59 15.20 6.82
C ILE A 211 6.04 15.84 5.49
N ASP A 212 5.17 15.85 4.47
CA ASP A 212 5.43 16.53 3.20
C ASP A 212 5.67 18.03 3.39
N HIS A 213 4.87 18.69 4.21
CA HIS A 213 5.04 20.11 4.50
C HIS A 213 6.33 20.39 5.27
N ARG A 214 6.66 19.57 6.28
CA ARG A 214 7.92 19.68 7.04
C ARG A 214 9.15 19.57 6.14
N LEU A 215 9.08 18.72 5.12
CA LEU A 215 10.17 18.50 4.16
C LEU A 215 10.15 19.49 2.99
N GLY A 216 9.21 20.44 2.94
CA GLY A 216 9.06 21.36 1.80
C GLY A 216 8.60 20.67 0.52
N LEU A 217 7.96 19.51 0.64
CA LEU A 217 7.42 18.66 -0.44
C LEU A 217 5.90 18.78 -0.61
N GLY A 218 5.31 19.87 -0.12
CA GLY A 218 3.89 20.13 -0.32
C GLY A 218 3.54 20.36 -1.80
N VAL A 219 2.28 20.11 -2.15
CA VAL A 219 1.76 20.26 -3.53
C VAL A 219 1.99 21.68 -4.08
N GLY A 220 1.80 22.71 -3.26
CA GLY A 220 2.07 24.10 -3.67
C GLY A 220 3.53 24.36 -4.05
N SER A 221 4.47 23.59 -3.50
CA SER A 221 5.91 23.77 -3.71
C SER A 221 6.48 22.87 -4.81
N LYS A 222 5.96 21.64 -4.95
CA LYS A 222 6.52 20.61 -5.84
C LYS A 222 5.58 20.18 -6.97
N GLY A 223 4.33 20.64 -6.97
CA GLY A 223 3.35 20.41 -8.05
C GLY A 223 3.22 18.94 -8.45
N ASN A 224 3.39 18.67 -9.74
CA ASN A 224 3.23 17.33 -10.30
C ASN A 224 4.27 16.30 -9.82
N LEU A 225 5.36 16.71 -9.15
CA LEU A 225 6.33 15.76 -8.60
C LEU A 225 5.77 14.98 -7.40
N VAL A 226 4.73 15.50 -6.74
CA VAL A 226 4.14 14.90 -5.54
C VAL A 226 2.69 14.47 -5.73
N LEU A 227 2.18 14.54 -6.96
CA LEU A 227 0.83 14.11 -7.31
C LEU A 227 0.86 13.00 -8.36
N ALA A 228 -0.06 12.06 -8.25
CA ALA A 228 -0.35 11.03 -9.25
C ALA A 228 -1.87 10.96 -9.42
N GLY A 229 -2.41 11.93 -10.17
CA GLY A 229 -3.82 11.94 -10.55
C GLY A 229 -4.21 10.70 -11.34
N PHE A 230 -5.52 10.43 -11.44
CA PHE A 230 -6.02 9.25 -12.13
C PHE A 230 -5.54 9.20 -13.58
N SER A 231 -5.08 8.03 -14.01
CA SER A 231 -4.48 7.82 -15.33
C SER A 231 -4.93 6.49 -15.93
N ASP A 232 -4.50 6.25 -17.17
CA ASP A 232 -4.44 4.92 -17.77
C ASP A 232 -3.27 4.10 -17.18
N LEU A 233 -3.11 2.87 -17.70
CA LEU A 233 -1.95 2.00 -17.44
C LEU A 233 -0.67 2.59 -18.05
#